data_AF-A0A9D6FF31-F1
#
_entry.id   AF-A0A9D6FF31-F1
#
_cell.length_a   1.000
_cell.length_b   1.000
_cell.length_c   1.000
_cell.angle_alpha   90.00
_cell.angle_beta   90.00
_cell.angle_gamma   90.00
#
_symmetry.space_group_name_H-M   'P 1'
#
loop_
_entity.id
_entity.type
_entity.pdbx_description
1 polymer ?
#
loop_
_entity_poly.entity_id
_entity_poly.type
_entity_poly.pdbx_seq_one_letter_code
_entity_poly.pdbx_strand_id
1 'polypeptide(L)'
;MTHDLIKNLLMGLNTSVQKVVVNELKEETYYALIWLEQNGQIISIDSRPSDALALALRLDCPIYVEETVLKTSKVAHTAAEKVSNEELKKWLEGLNDEDLGRYKM
;
A
#
# COMPACT_ATOMS: atom_id res chain seq x y z
N MET A 1 7.03 8.47 14.86
CA MET A 1 6.28 9.40 15.74
C MET A 1 4.79 9.07 15.74
N THR A 2 4.03 9.29 14.66
CA THR A 2 2.56 9.03 14.65
C THR A 2 2.21 7.55 14.87
N HIS A 3 2.92 6.62 14.23
CA HIS A 3 2.69 5.18 14.44
C HIS A 3 3.04 4.73 15.87
N ASP A 4 4.00 5.40 16.51
CA ASP A 4 4.39 5.11 17.90
C ASP A 4 3.30 5.62 18.88
N LEU A 5 2.69 6.77 18.59
CA LEU A 5 1.53 7.27 19.32
C LEU A 5 0.35 6.28 19.23
N ILE A 6 0.04 5.78 18.04
CA ILE A 6 -1.04 4.80 17.83
C ILE A 6 -0.75 3.51 18.58
N LYS A 7 0.49 3.01 18.52
CA LYS A 7 0.91 1.85 19.32
C LYS A 7 0.63 2.07 20.81
N ASN A 8 1.07 3.20 21.37
CA ASN A 8 0.89 3.50 22.79
C ASN A 8 -0.60 3.65 23.15
N LEU A 9 -1.41 4.24 22.26
CA LEU A 9 -2.86 4.33 22.42
C LEU A 9 -3.51 2.95 22.49
N LEU A 10 -3.19 2.06 21.55
CA LEU A 10 -3.71 0.70 21.50
C LEU A 10 -3.34 -0.10 22.75
N MET A 11 -2.08 0.02 23.20
CA MET A 11 -1.63 -0.60 24.45
C MET A 11 -2.37 -0.04 25.67
N GLY A 12 -2.58 1.28 25.73
CA GLY A 12 -3.32 1.93 26.82
C GLY A 12 -4.81 1.60 26.87
N LEU A 13 -5.39 1.16 25.75
CA LEU A 13 -6.77 0.68 25.64
C LEU A 13 -6.90 -0.83 25.87
N ASN A 14 -5.84 -1.48 26.35
CA ASN A 14 -5.74 -2.93 26.53
C ASN A 14 -6.15 -3.72 25.27
N THR A 15 -5.70 -3.24 24.11
CA THR A 15 -5.93 -3.93 22.83
C THR A 15 -4.67 -4.64 22.36
N SER A 16 -4.84 -5.77 21.70
CA SER A 16 -3.77 -6.53 21.06
C SER A 16 -3.94 -6.50 19.54
N VAL A 17 -2.88 -6.15 18.81
CA VAL A 17 -2.88 -6.25 17.34
C VAL A 17 -2.54 -7.68 16.96
N GLN A 18 -3.49 -8.40 16.40
CA GLN A 18 -3.36 -9.81 16.07
C GLN A 18 -2.67 -10.04 14.73
N LYS A 19 -3.04 -9.26 13.72
CA LYS A 19 -2.48 -9.34 12.37
C LYS A 19 -2.84 -8.12 11.53
N VAL A 20 -2.10 -7.95 10.44
CA VAL A 20 -2.47 -7.03 9.36
C VAL A 20 -2.69 -7.84 8.09
N VAL A 21 -3.71 -7.47 7.31
CA VAL A 21 -4.04 -8.15 6.05
C VAL A 21 -4.21 -7.10 4.96
N VAL A 22 -3.40 -7.16 3.90
CA VAL A 22 -3.68 -6.42 2.66
C VAL A 22 -4.73 -7.20 1.87
N ASN A 23 -5.98 -6.73 1.93
CA ASN A 23 -7.15 -7.50 1.49
C ASN A 23 -7.67 -7.09 0.11
N GLU A 24 -7.45 -5.85 -0.33
CA GLU A 24 -8.05 -5.34 -1.56
C GLU A 24 -7.11 -4.47 -2.39
N LEU A 25 -7.32 -4.51 -3.71
CA LEU A 25 -6.73 -3.60 -4.70
C LEU A 25 -7.86 -3.13 -5.61
N LYS A 26 -8.19 -1.83 -5.54
CA LYS A 26 -9.24 -1.21 -6.35
C LYS A 26 -8.69 0.07 -6.97
N GLU A 27 -8.84 0.22 -8.28
CA GLU A 27 -8.38 1.43 -9.01
C GLU A 27 -6.92 1.77 -8.67
N GLU A 28 -6.05 0.75 -8.70
CA GLU A 28 -4.62 0.84 -8.34
C GLU A 28 -4.32 1.25 -6.88
N THR A 29 -5.35 1.40 -6.06
CA THR A 29 -5.24 1.72 -4.64
C THR A 29 -5.38 0.45 -3.80
N TYR A 30 -4.35 0.17 -3.00
CA TYR A 30 -4.35 -0.96 -2.07
C TYR A 30 -5.01 -0.56 -0.74
N TYR A 31 -5.73 -1.52 -0.15
CA TYR A 31 -6.37 -1.40 1.16
C TYR A 31 -5.88 -2.51 2.09
N ALA A 32 -5.88 -2.22 3.39
CA ALA A 32 -5.50 -3.17 4.42
C ALA A 32 -6.44 -3.09 5.61
N LEU A 33 -6.55 -4.22 6.31
CA LEU A 33 -7.24 -4.36 7.58
C LEU A 33 -6.25 -4.62 8.69
N ILE A 34 -6.38 -3.86 9.78
CA ILE A 34 -5.71 -4.14 11.04
C ILE A 34 -6.69 -4.92 11.92
N TRP A 35 -6.32 -6.15 12.26
CA TRP A 35 -7.12 -7.00 13.14
C TRP A 35 -6.64 -6.83 14.57
N LEU A 36 -7.56 -6.46 15.44
CA LEU A 36 -7.35 -6.20 16.85
C LEU A 36 -8.19 -7.16 17.69
N GLU A 37 -7.74 -7.42 18.90
CA GLU A 37 -8.53 -8.05 19.94
C GLU A 37 -8.64 -7.10 21.14
N GLN A 38 -9.86 -6.91 21.62
CA GLN A 38 -10.15 -6.17 22.85
C GLN A 38 -11.20 -6.94 23.65
N ASN A 39 -10.89 -7.27 24.91
CA ASN A 39 -11.81 -7.99 25.80
C ASN A 39 -12.41 -9.28 25.18
N GLY A 40 -11.59 -10.03 24.42
CA GLY A 40 -12.02 -11.26 23.72
C GLY A 40 -12.86 -11.02 22.46
N GLN A 41 -13.10 -9.77 22.07
CA GLN A 41 -13.78 -9.43 20.82
C GLN A 41 -12.76 -9.06 19.75
N ILE A 42 -12.96 -9.63 18.56
CA ILE A 42 -12.14 -9.33 17.39
C ILE A 42 -12.76 -8.15 16.65
N ILE A 43 -11.95 -7.14 16.37
CA ILE A 43 -12.33 -5.91 15.68
C ILE A 43 -11.38 -5.72 14.50
N SER A 44 -11.90 -5.32 13.35
CA SER A 44 -11.11 -4.94 12.18
C SER A 44 -11.19 -3.45 11.93
N ILE A 45 -10.06 -2.81 11.64
CA ILE A 45 -9.98 -1.39 11.31
C ILE A 45 -9.43 -1.25 9.89
N ASP A 46 -10.15 -0.49 9.05
CA ASP A 46 -9.68 -0.09 7.73
C ASP A 46 -8.45 0.81 7.83
N SER A 47 -7.45 0.51 7.02
CA SER A 47 -6.19 1.22 6.99
C SER A 47 -5.59 1.22 5.60
N ARG A 48 -4.70 2.18 5.36
CA ARG A 48 -3.81 2.09 4.21
C ARG A 48 -2.72 1.06 4.51
N PRO A 49 -2.25 0.30 3.51
CA PRO A 49 -1.20 -0.70 3.71
C PRO A 49 0.06 -0.14 4.38
N SER A 50 0.46 1.09 4.05
CA SER A 50 1.64 1.73 4.64
C SER A 50 1.53 1.92 6.16
N ASP A 51 0.35 2.33 6.64
CA ASP A 51 0.09 2.55 8.06
C ASP A 51 -0.03 1.22 8.81
N ALA A 52 -0.71 0.24 8.21
CA ALA A 52 -0.86 -1.09 8.76
C ALA A 52 0.51 -1.82 8.86
N LEU A 53 1.35 -1.76 7.83
CA LEU A 53 2.72 -2.30 7.87
C LEU A 53 3.57 -1.61 8.95
N ALA A 54 3.49 -0.28 9.04
CA ALA A 54 4.27 0.48 10.02
C ALA A 54 3.89 0.10 11.46
N LEU A 55 2.62 -0.21 11.70
CA LEU A 55 2.15 -0.69 12.99
C LEU A 55 2.59 -2.14 13.25
N ALA A 56 2.46 -3.02 12.25
CA ALA A 56 2.84 -4.43 12.35
C ALA A 56 4.32 -4.60 12.72
N LEU A 57 5.20 -3.85 12.06
CA LEU A 57 6.64 -3.87 12.35
C LEU A 57 6.98 -3.39 13.77
N ARG A 58 6.18 -2.50 14.36
CA ARG A 58 6.41 -1.95 15.71
C ARG A 58 5.87 -2.82 16.83
N LEU A 59 4.91 -3.68 16.51
CA LEU A 59 4.23 -4.57 17.44
C LEU A 59 4.62 -6.03 17.22
N ASP A 60 5.49 -6.30 16.25
CA ASP A 60 5.93 -7.64 15.86
C ASP A 60 4.74 -8.57 15.55
N CYS A 61 3.76 -8.04 14.81
CA CYS A 61 2.56 -8.80 14.45
C CYS A 61 2.64 -9.32 13.01
N PRO A 62 2.01 -10.48 12.71
CA PRO A 62 2.08 -11.10 11.41
C PRO A 62 1.37 -10.28 10.32
N ILE A 63 1.98 -10.28 9.13
CA ILE A 63 1.49 -9.58 7.94
C ILE A 63 1.03 -10.63 6.92
N TYR A 64 -0.18 -10.46 6.41
CA TYR A 64 -0.76 -11.30 5.36
C TYR A 64 -1.17 -10.46 4.15
N VAL A 65 -1.28 -11.13 3.01
CA VAL A 65 -1.81 -10.54 1.78
C VAL A 65 -2.79 -11.53 1.18
N GLU A 66 -3.95 -11.06 0.76
CA GLU A 66 -4.93 -11.89 0.07
C GLU A 66 -4.41 -12.35 -1.29
N GLU A 67 -4.72 -13.58 -1.65
CA GLU A 67 -4.23 -14.18 -2.91
C GLU A 67 -4.79 -13.44 -4.13
N THR A 68 -6.02 -12.93 -4.03
CA THR A 68 -6.68 -12.12 -5.06
C THR A 68 -5.89 -10.83 -5.34
N VAL A 69 -5.41 -10.16 -4.29
CA VAL A 69 -4.58 -8.95 -4.41
C VAL A 69 -3.26 -9.28 -5.10
N LEU A 70 -2.60 -10.38 -4.71
CA LEU A 70 -1.36 -10.84 -5.35
C LEU A 70 -1.55 -11.13 -6.85
N LYS A 71 -2.65 -11.77 -7.22
CA LYS A 71 -2.98 -12.08 -8.62
C LYS A 71 -3.22 -10.80 -9.43
N THR A 72 -4.04 -9.88 -8.94
CA THR A 72 -4.35 -8.61 -9.63
C THR A 72 -3.09 -7.74 -9.75
N SER A 73 -2.26 -7.70 -8.70
CA SER A 73 -1.00 -6.95 -8.70
C SER A 73 -0.04 -7.45 -9.79
N LYS A 74 0.13 -8.76 -9.95
CA LYS A 74 0.96 -9.34 -11.03
C LYS A 74 0.47 -8.94 -12.43
N VAL A 75 -0.85 -8.93 -12.63
CA VAL A 75 -1.45 -8.51 -13.90
C VAL A 75 -1.20 -7.02 -14.15
N ALA A 76 -1.40 -6.17 -13.15
CA ALA A 76 -1.11 -4.74 -13.23
C ALA A 76 0.38 -4.46 -13.52
N HIS A 77 1.28 -5.18 -12.85
CA HIS A 77 2.72 -5.02 -13.07
C HIS A 77 3.14 -5.44 -14.48
N THR A 78 2.58 -6.55 -14.98
CA THR A 78 2.80 -7.01 -16.37
C THR A 78 2.21 -6.03 -17.40
N ALA A 79 1.09 -5.37 -17.08
CA ALA A 79 0.50 -4.34 -17.94
C ALA A 79 1.33 -3.05 -17.96
N ALA A 80 1.88 -2.65 -16.81
CA ALA A 80 2.78 -1.49 -16.69
C ALA A 80 4.12 -1.73 -17.42
N GLU A 81 4.67 -2.95 -17.37
CA GLU A 81 5.86 -3.33 -18.17
C GLU A 81 5.57 -3.40 -19.68
N LYS A 82 4.30 -3.56 -20.07
CA LYS A 82 3.86 -3.57 -21.47
C LYS A 82 3.60 -2.19 -22.06
N VAL A 83 3.73 -1.11 -21.28
CA VAL A 83 3.97 0.23 -21.86
C VAL A 83 5.34 0.16 -22.51
N SER A 84 5.31 -0.23 -23.78
CA SER A 84 6.44 -0.66 -24.56
C SER A 84 7.43 0.49 -24.69
N ASN A 85 8.71 0.17 -24.69
CA ASN A 85 9.77 1.09 -25.14
C ASN A 85 9.43 1.72 -26.50
N GLU A 86 8.56 1.09 -27.31
CA GLU A 86 8.02 1.66 -28.54
C GLU A 86 6.98 2.78 -28.35
N GLU A 87 6.15 2.74 -27.30
CA GLU A 87 5.20 3.80 -26.98
C GLU A 87 5.93 5.01 -26.37
N LEU A 88 6.92 4.76 -25.51
CA LEU A 88 7.85 5.77 -25.03
C LEU A 88 8.68 6.38 -26.17
N LYS A 89 9.17 5.57 -27.12
CA LYS A 89 9.86 6.07 -28.32
C LYS A 89 8.95 6.91 -29.20
N LYS A 90 7.71 6.46 -29.48
CA LYS A 90 6.74 7.26 -30.25
C LYS A 90 6.40 8.59 -29.57
N TRP A 91 6.32 8.60 -28.24
CA TRP A 91 6.11 9.82 -27.48
C TRP A 91 7.33 10.75 -27.54
N LEU A 92 8.55 10.21 -27.40
CA LEU A 92 9.80 10.95 -27.52
C LEU A 92 10.04 11.50 -28.93
N GLU A 93 9.68 10.74 -29.97
CA GLU A 93 9.77 11.15 -31.38
C GLU A 93 8.80 12.27 -31.74
N GLY A 94 7.72 12.46 -30.95
CA GLY A 94 6.73 13.51 -31.13
C GLY A 94 7.05 14.82 -30.37
N LEU A 95 8.13 14.86 -29.60
CA LEU A 95 8.56 16.07 -28.89
C LEU A 95 9.35 16.99 -29.83
N ASN A 96 8.89 18.23 -30.00
CA ASN A 96 9.64 19.26 -30.71
C ASN A 96 10.63 19.95 -29.75
N ASP A 97 11.69 20.54 -30.31
CA ASP A 97 12.72 21.28 -29.55
C ASP A 97 12.14 22.41 -28.67
N GLU A 98 10.95 22.95 -28.99
CA GLU A 98 10.27 23.97 -28.19
C GLU A 98 9.72 23.43 -26.84
N ASP A 99 9.38 22.14 -26.75
CA ASP A 99 8.84 21.53 -25.52
C ASP A 99 9.94 21.18 -24.51
N LEU A 100 11.14 20.89 -25.00
CA LEU A 100 12.33 20.62 -24.17
C LEU A 100 12.93 21.89 -23.53
N GLY A 101 12.57 23.08 -24.05
CA GLY A 101 13.14 24.37 -23.63
C GLY A 101 12.58 24.98 -22.33
N ARG A 102 11.57 24.38 -21.70
CA ARG A 102 10.93 24.95 -20.48
C ARG A 102 11.54 24.54 -19.15
N TYR A 103 12.45 23.57 -19.12
CA TYR A 103 13.24 23.28 -17.93
C TYR A 103 14.61 23.95 -18.05
N LYS A 104 14.65 25.26 -17.75
CA LYS A 104 15.89 25.85 -17.26
C LYS A 104 16.15 25.26 -15.86
N MET A 105 17.36 24.71 -15.70
CA MET A 105 17.96 24.30 -14.44
C MET A 105 17.80 25.37 -13.35
#